data_AF-A0A445KCP1-F1
#
_entry.id   AF-A0A445KCP1-F1
#
_cell.length_a   1.000
_cell.length_b   1.000
_cell.length_c   1.000
_cell.angle_alpha   90.00
_cell.angle_beta   90.00
_cell.angle_gamma   90.00
#
_symmetry.space_group_name_H-M   'P 1'
#
loop_
_entity.id
_entity.type
_entity.pdbx_description
1 polymer ?
#
loop_
_entity_poly.entity_id
_entity_poly.type
_entity_poly.pdbx_seq_one_letter_code
_entity_poly.pdbx_strand_id
1 'polypeptide(L)'
;MEKVMNILKPKPNPQQLLRDWQRRLRQECRNIERQIRDIQREEKNVQKAIREAAKRNDMGSAKALAKELVRSRQTVNRLYENKAQMNSISMHLGESVGRFLIRLNYLVAPVGPCGLNNLKRDRLRIQKKQQQSI
;
A
#
# COMPACT_ATOMS: atom_id res chain seq x y z
N MET A 1 16.06 22.39 -22.27
CA MET A 1 16.22 21.09 -22.95
C MET A 1 15.28 19.99 -22.43
N GLU A 2 14.69 20.07 -21.24
CA GLU A 2 13.67 19.08 -20.79
C GLU A 2 12.33 19.19 -21.54
N LYS A 3 11.90 20.40 -21.91
CA LYS A 3 10.61 20.63 -22.60
C LYS A 3 10.53 19.97 -23.99
N VAL A 4 11.65 19.91 -24.73
CA VAL A 4 11.70 19.27 -26.06
C VAL A 4 11.76 17.74 -25.98
N MET A 5 12.34 17.18 -24.92
CA MET A 5 12.39 15.74 -24.64
C MET A 5 11.02 15.13 -24.25
N ASN A 6 10.06 15.96 -23.82
CA ASN A 6 8.71 15.53 -23.45
C ASN A 6 7.69 15.56 -24.60
N ILE A 7 8.02 16.19 -25.74
CA ILE A 7 7.15 16.27 -26.92
C ILE A 7 7.28 15.02 -27.80
N LEU A 8 8.43 14.34 -27.76
CA LEU A 8 8.76 13.18 -28.61
C LEU A 8 8.50 11.81 -27.98
N LYS A 9 8.00 11.75 -26.74
CA LYS A 9 7.65 10.48 -26.09
C LYS A 9 6.17 10.18 -26.35
N PRO A 10 5.81 9.03 -26.96
CA PRO A 10 4.42 8.62 -27.04
C PRO A 10 3.83 8.60 -25.63
N LYS A 11 2.57 9.07 -25.49
CA LYS A 11 1.87 9.05 -24.20
C LYS A 11 2.05 7.67 -23.56
N PRO A 12 2.59 7.58 -22.34
CA PRO A 12 2.87 6.29 -21.73
C PRO A 12 1.57 5.49 -21.66
N ASN A 13 1.63 4.23 -22.06
CA ASN A 13 0.50 3.31 -21.95
C ASN A 13 0.02 3.34 -20.48
N PRO A 14 -1.30 3.44 -20.21
CA PRO A 14 -1.83 3.46 -18.84
C PRO A 14 -1.30 2.30 -17.97
N GLN A 15 -1.04 1.13 -18.57
CA GLN A 15 -0.45 0.00 -17.86
C GLN A 15 1.01 0.25 -17.42
N GLN A 16 1.79 0.97 -18.23
CA GLN A 16 3.17 1.31 -17.91
C GLN A 16 3.24 2.35 -16.80
N LEU A 17 2.38 3.37 -16.87
CA LEU A 17 2.27 4.41 -15.84
C LEU A 17 1.92 3.82 -14.47
N LEU A 18 1.02 2.85 -14.45
CA LEU A 18 0.60 2.12 -13.26
C LEU A 18 1.74 1.28 -12.65
N ARG A 19 2.53 0.60 -13.48
CA ARG A 19 3.75 -0.12 -13.03
C ARG A 19 4.79 0.84 -12.46
N ASP A 20 4.95 2.01 -13.07
CA ASP A 20 5.87 3.04 -12.59
C ASP A 20 5.43 3.61 -11.25
N TRP A 21 4.14 3.87 -11.06
CA TRP A 21 3.58 4.29 -9.77
C TRP A 21 3.78 3.23 -8.69
N GLN A 22 3.48 1.95 -8.98
CA GLN A 22 3.76 0.85 -8.05
C GLN A 22 5.24 0.77 -7.68
N ARG A 23 6.15 0.94 -8.65
CA ARG A 23 7.59 0.93 -8.40
C ARG A 23 8.02 2.10 -7.52
N ARG A 24 7.49 3.30 -7.78
CA ARG A 24 7.75 4.51 -6.98
C ARG A 24 7.24 4.35 -5.55
N LEU A 25 6.01 3.87 -5.36
CA LEU A 25 5.45 3.61 -4.03
C LEU A 25 6.32 2.66 -3.21
N ARG A 26 6.79 1.54 -3.80
CA ARG A 26 7.72 0.61 -3.12
C ARG A 26 9.09 1.24 -2.82
N GLN A 27 9.56 2.15 -3.66
CA GLN A 27 10.80 2.87 -3.42
C GLN A 27 10.66 3.82 -2.22
N GLU A 28 9.58 4.59 -2.19
CA GLU A 28 9.29 5.51 -1.09
C GLU A 28 9.06 4.77 0.24
N CYS A 29 8.35 3.63 0.24
CA CYS A 29 8.22 2.80 1.45
C CYS A 29 9.59 2.38 2.01
N ARG A 30 10.52 1.94 1.14
CA ARG A 30 11.90 1.60 1.54
C ARG A 30 12.68 2.81 2.01
N ASN A 31 12.41 3.98 1.46
CA ASN A 31 13.05 5.22 1.88
C ASN A 31 12.60 5.62 3.29
N ILE A 32 11.30 5.55 3.58
CA ILE A 32 10.74 5.78 4.91
C ILE A 32 11.34 4.80 5.93
N GLU A 33 11.46 3.51 5.58
CA GLU A 33 12.09 2.51 6.45
C GLU A 33 13.58 2.79 6.73
N ARG A 34 14.32 3.37 5.76
CA ARG A 34 15.69 3.84 6.01
C ARG A 34 15.69 5.02 6.98
N GLN A 35 14.86 6.03 6.74
CA GLN A 35 14.76 7.20 7.61
C GLN A 35 14.42 6.82 9.05
N ILE A 36 13.50 5.87 9.26
CA ILE A 36 13.18 5.35 10.59
C ILE A 36 14.42 4.74 11.27
N ARG A 37 15.19 3.91 10.55
CA ARG A 37 16.40 3.30 11.10
C ARG A 37 17.49 4.33 11.42
N ASP A 38 17.64 5.33 10.57
CA ASP A 38 18.63 6.39 10.77
C ASP A 38 18.28 7.25 11.98
N ILE A 39 17.01 7.64 12.14
CA ILE A 39 16.53 8.37 13.31
C ILE A 39 16.69 7.52 14.58
N GLN A 40 16.32 6.24 14.57
CA GLN A 40 16.49 5.35 15.73
C GLN A 40 17.95 5.17 16.14
N ARG A 41 18.89 5.20 15.19
CA ARG A 41 20.32 5.18 15.48
C ARG A 41 20.74 6.48 16.17
N GLU A 42 20.27 7.60 15.65
CA GLU A 42 20.56 8.92 16.22
C GLU A 42 19.96 9.09 17.62
N GLU A 43 18.74 8.58 17.86
CA GLU A 43 18.13 8.56 19.20
C GLU A 43 19.01 7.84 20.23
N LYS A 44 19.66 6.73 19.84
CA LYS A 44 20.60 6.02 20.72
C LYS A 44 21.85 6.85 21.01
N ASN A 45 22.35 7.60 20.03
CA ASN A 45 23.49 8.50 20.21
C ASN A 45 23.13 9.66 21.16
N VAL A 46 21.98 10.31 20.93
CA VAL A 46 21.46 11.37 21.80
C VAL A 46 21.25 10.86 23.22
N GLN A 47 20.75 9.64 23.40
CA GLN A 47 20.59 9.04 24.73
C GLN A 47 21.94 8.87 25.46
N LYS A 48 23.01 8.50 24.75
CA LYS A 48 24.36 8.44 25.33
C LYS A 48 24.86 9.85 25.68
N ALA A 49 24.68 10.82 24.80
CA ALA A 49 25.06 12.21 25.03
C ALA A 49 24.35 12.82 26.25
N ILE A 50 23.06 12.51 26.47
CA ILE A 50 22.31 12.92 27.67
C ILE A 50 22.97 12.36 28.93
N ARG A 51 23.33 11.07 28.93
CA ARG A 51 24.00 10.44 30.09
C ARG A 51 25.37 11.06 30.37
N GLU A 52 26.13 11.37 29.33
CA GLU A 52 27.44 12.02 29.46
C GLU A 52 27.34 13.47 29.92
N ALA A 53 26.33 14.22 29.46
CA ALA A 53 26.05 15.58 29.94
C ALA A 53 25.61 15.57 31.41
N ALA A 54 24.77 14.62 31.81
CA ALA A 54 24.34 14.44 33.19
C ALA A 54 25.52 14.09 34.12
N LYS A 55 26.46 13.23 33.68
CA LYS A 55 27.69 12.92 34.44
C LYS A 55 28.60 14.14 34.63
N ARG A 56 28.63 15.04 33.64
CA ARG A 56 29.37 16.32 33.69
C ARG A 56 28.63 17.40 34.48
N ASN A 57 27.46 17.09 35.04
CA ASN A 57 26.59 18.02 35.76
C ASN A 57 26.10 19.22 34.92
N ASP A 58 26.12 19.09 33.58
CA ASP A 58 25.55 20.08 32.67
C ASP A 58 24.07 19.77 32.41
N MET A 59 23.24 20.22 33.36
CA MET A 59 21.79 20.00 33.32
C MET A 59 21.09 20.84 32.23
N GLY A 60 21.70 21.95 31.79
CA GLY A 60 21.17 22.80 30.72
C GLY A 60 21.20 22.05 29.37
N SER A 61 22.37 21.54 29.01
CA SER A 61 22.55 20.74 27.78
C SER A 61 21.76 19.43 27.84
N ALA A 62 21.74 18.74 28.98
CA ALA A 62 20.96 17.51 29.15
C ALA A 62 19.46 17.73 28.91
N LYS A 63 18.89 18.85 29.37
CA LYS A 63 17.47 19.20 29.16
C LYS A 63 17.18 19.54 27.71
N ALA A 64 18.09 20.22 27.00
CA ALA A 64 17.94 20.50 25.58
C ALA A 64 17.93 19.21 24.74
N LEU A 65 18.89 18.31 24.99
CA LEU A 65 18.98 17.01 24.31
C LEU A 65 17.77 16.11 24.62
N ALA A 66 17.25 16.13 25.84
CA ALA A 66 16.05 15.38 26.20
C ALA A 66 14.80 15.85 25.44
N LYS A 67 14.65 17.16 25.20
CA LYS A 67 13.56 17.68 24.37
C LYS A 67 13.68 17.20 22.92
N GLU A 68 14.89 17.18 22.39
CA GLU A 68 15.15 16.70 21.04
C GLU A 68 14.80 15.21 20.90
N LEU A 69 15.14 14.40 21.90
CA LEU A 69 14.77 12.98 21.93
C LEU A 69 13.24 12.78 21.84
N VAL A 70 12.44 13.60 22.52
CA VAL A 70 10.98 13.53 22.43
C VAL A 70 10.47 13.89 21.04
N ARG A 71 11.07 14.90 20.40
CA ARG A 71 10.72 15.30 19.02
C ARG A 71 11.09 14.22 18.00
N SER A 72 12.24 13.57 18.16
CA SER A 72 12.64 12.43 17.33
C SER A 72 11.61 11.30 17.39
N ARG A 73 11.14 10.95 18.59
CA ARG A 73 10.10 9.91 18.77
C ARG A 73 8.78 10.28 18.08
N GLN A 74 8.35 11.54 18.19
CA GLN A 74 7.16 12.02 17.48
C GLN A 74 7.34 11.93 15.96
N THR A 75 8.53 12.22 15.46
CA THR A 75 8.86 12.13 14.03
C THR A 75 8.82 10.67 13.55
N VAL A 76 9.33 9.73 14.34
CA VAL A 76 9.23 8.28 14.05
C VAL A 76 7.76 7.85 13.97
N ASN A 77 6.90 8.28 14.90
CA ASN A 77 5.47 7.96 14.84
C ASN A 77 4.81 8.48 13.56
N ARG A 78 5.09 9.72 13.15
CA ARG A 78 4.61 10.28 11.88
C ARG A 78 5.10 9.50 10.67
N LEU A 79 6.36 9.02 10.68
CA LEU A 79 6.88 8.18 9.61
C LEU A 79 6.17 6.81 9.53
N TYR A 80 5.79 6.23 10.67
CA TYR A 80 4.97 5.01 10.68
C TYR A 80 3.56 5.25 10.13
N GLU A 81 2.94 6.37 10.45
CA GLU A 81 1.65 6.79 9.87
C GLU A 81 1.76 6.96 8.35
N ASN A 82 2.79 7.67 7.88
CA ASN A 82 3.07 7.85 6.45
C ASN A 82 3.28 6.51 5.73
N LYS A 83 3.99 5.56 6.37
CA LYS A 83 4.16 4.21 5.83
C LYS A 83 2.81 3.50 5.67
N ALA A 84 1.93 3.60 6.67
CA ALA A 84 0.61 3.00 6.61
C ALA A 84 -0.25 3.61 5.48
N GLN A 85 -0.21 4.93 5.33
CA GLN A 85 -0.88 5.63 4.24
C GLN A 85 -0.39 5.16 2.86
N MET A 86 0.92 5.03 2.67
CA MET A 86 1.52 4.55 1.42
C MET A 86 1.12 3.10 1.10
N ASN A 87 1.03 2.24 2.13
CA ASN A 87 0.56 0.87 1.97
C ASN A 87 -0.92 0.83 1.55
N SER A 88 -1.77 1.65 2.15
CA SER A 88 -3.18 1.79 1.74
C SER A 88 -3.29 2.21 0.26
N ILE A 89 -2.54 3.24 -0.17
CA ILE A 89 -2.52 3.68 -1.57
C ILE A 89 -2.06 2.54 -2.50
N SER A 90 -1.03 1.79 -2.11
CA SER A 90 -0.57 0.63 -2.88
C SER A 90 -1.65 -0.46 -3.00
N MET A 91 -2.46 -0.69 -1.95
CA MET A 91 -3.57 -1.63 -1.97
C MET A 91 -4.67 -1.19 -2.93
N HIS A 92 -5.10 0.09 -2.85
CA HIS A 92 -6.10 0.65 -3.77
C HIS A 92 -5.67 0.56 -5.24
N LEU A 93 -4.37 0.77 -5.49
CA LEU A 93 -3.80 0.66 -6.83
C LEU A 93 -3.80 -0.79 -7.32
N GLY A 94 -3.48 -1.75 -6.44
CA GLY A 94 -3.56 -3.19 -6.74
C GLY A 94 -5.00 -3.67 -7.00
N GLU A 95 -5.95 -3.22 -6.19
CA GLU A 95 -7.38 -3.54 -6.34
C GLU A 95 -7.93 -3.05 -7.69
N SER A 96 -7.60 -1.82 -8.08
CA SER A 96 -8.02 -1.24 -9.37
C SER A 96 -7.56 -2.08 -10.57
N VAL A 97 -6.33 -2.61 -10.50
CA VAL A 97 -5.78 -3.53 -11.53
C VAL A 97 -6.47 -4.88 -11.50
N GLY A 98 -6.62 -5.47 -10.32
CA GLY A 98 -7.29 -6.76 -10.16
C GLY A 98 -8.72 -6.72 -10.70
N ARG A 99 -9.46 -5.65 -10.40
CA ARG A 99 -10.81 -5.41 -10.92
C ARG A 99 -10.84 -5.33 -12.43
N PHE A 100 -9.88 -4.64 -13.06
CA PHE A 100 -9.79 -4.55 -14.52
C PHE A 100 -9.44 -5.89 -15.17
N LEU A 101 -8.49 -6.64 -14.60
CA LEU A 101 -8.10 -7.96 -15.10
C LEU A 101 -9.23 -9.00 -14.96
N ILE A 102 -9.91 -9.02 -13.82
CA ILE A 102 -11.10 -9.86 -13.60
C ILE A 102 -12.19 -9.45 -14.60
N ARG A 103 -12.47 -8.14 -14.77
CA ARG A 103 -13.46 -7.64 -15.72
C ARG A 103 -13.15 -8.04 -17.16
N LEU A 104 -11.88 -7.94 -17.60
CA LEU A 104 -11.46 -8.41 -18.92
C LEU A 104 -11.63 -9.92 -19.07
N ASN A 105 -11.30 -10.71 -18.04
CA ASN A 105 -11.50 -12.15 -18.05
C ASN A 105 -12.99 -12.54 -18.11
N TYR A 106 -13.87 -11.79 -17.44
CA TYR A 106 -15.33 -11.99 -17.51
C TYR A 106 -15.96 -11.46 -18.82
N LEU A 107 -15.32 -10.53 -19.55
CA LEU A 107 -15.77 -10.02 -20.86
C LEU A 107 -15.32 -10.90 -22.03
N VAL A 108 -14.28 -11.72 -21.84
CA VAL A 108 -13.80 -12.73 -22.81
C VAL A 108 -14.12 -14.15 -22.31
N ALA A 109 -15.17 -14.29 -21.49
CA ALA A 109 -15.78 -15.59 -21.27
C ALA A 109 -16.80 -15.81 -22.40
N PRO A 110 -16.59 -16.73 -23.35
CA PRO A 110 -17.72 -17.20 -24.15
C PRO A 110 -18.73 -17.78 -23.15
N VAL A 111 -19.90 -17.15 -23.05
CA VAL A 111 -21.09 -17.84 -22.55
C VAL A 111 -21.42 -18.94 -23.55
N GLY A 112 -20.64 -20.03 -23.49
CA GLY A 112 -20.96 -21.26 -24.19
C GLY A 112 -22.28 -21.80 -23.63
N PRO A 113 -23.19 -22.31 -24.48
CA PRO A 113 -24.48 -22.83 -24.05
C PRO A 113 -24.31 -24.21 -23.41
N CYS A 114 -23.61 -24.28 -22.29
CA CYS A 114 -23.35 -25.53 -21.58
C CYS A 114 -23.84 -25.39 -20.14
N GLY A 115 -25.16 -25.52 -19.93
CA GLY A 115 -25.69 -25.61 -18.55
C GLY A 115 -27.18 -25.37 -18.33
N LEU A 116 -27.93 -24.77 -19.27
CA LEU A 116 -29.35 -24.47 -19.02
C LEU A 116 -30.32 -25.68 -19.13
N ASN A 117 -29.87 -26.80 -19.70
CA ASN A 117 -30.75 -27.94 -19.98
C ASN A 117 -30.93 -28.91 -18.80
N ASN A 118 -30.13 -28.77 -17.75
CA ASN A 118 -30.23 -29.62 -16.55
C ASN A 118 -31.04 -28.94 -15.45
N LEU A 119 -30.86 -27.62 -15.24
CA LEU A 119 -31.66 -26.84 -14.29
C LEU A 119 -33.15 -26.75 -14.64
N LYS A 120 -33.51 -26.65 -15.94
CA LYS A 120 -34.93 -26.71 -16.36
C LYS A 120 -35.54 -28.10 -16.14
N ARG A 121 -34.75 -29.16 -16.33
CA ARG A 121 -35.17 -30.55 -16.07
C ARG A 121 -35.36 -30.81 -14.58
N ASP A 122 -34.48 -30.28 -13.75
CA ASP A 122 -34.54 -30.43 -12.29
C ASP A 122 -35.70 -29.61 -11.69
N ARG A 123 -35.97 -28.42 -12.24
CA ARG A 123 -37.15 -27.63 -11.85
C ARG A 123 -38.47 -28.33 -12.19
N LEU A 124 -38.55 -28.98 -13.37
CA LEU A 124 -39.73 -29.78 -13.76
C LEU A 124 -39.88 -31.04 -12.89
N ARG A 125 -38.78 -31.69 -12.50
CA ARG A 125 -38.81 -32.84 -11.59
C ARG A 125 -39.28 -32.48 -10.19
N ILE A 126 -38.87 -31.32 -9.68
CA ILE A 126 -39.30 -30.83 -8.37
C ILE A 126 -40.78 -30.42 -8.39
N GLN A 127 -41.26 -29.74 -9.45
CA GLN A 127 -42.69 -29.42 -9.57
C GLN A 127 -43.56 -30.67 -9.71
N LYS A 128 -43.15 -31.67 -10.50
CA LYS A 128 -43.91 -32.93 -10.62
C LYS A 128 -43.97 -33.72 -9.31
N LYS A 129 -42.92 -33.68 -8.47
CA LYS A 129 -42.93 -34.30 -7.15
C LYS A 129 -43.88 -33.61 -6.16
N GLN A 130 -44.06 -32.29 -6.25
CA GLN A 130 -44.99 -31.58 -5.38
C GLN A 130 -46.47 -31.81 -5.74
N GLN A 131 -46.76 -32.13 -7.00
CA GLN A 131 -48.13 -32.42 -7.46
C GLN A 131 -48.62 -33.84 -7.19
N GLN A 132 -47.72 -34.77 -6.82
CA GLN A 132 -48.08 -36.16 -6.47
C GLN A 132 -48.23 -36.40 -4.96
N SER A 133 -48.01 -35.37 -4.14
CA SER A 133 -48.08 -35.44 -2.68
C SER A 133 -49.34 -34.77 -2.10
N ILE A 134 -50.36 -34.55 -2.94
CA ILE A 134 -51.73 -34.14 -2.60
C ILE A 134 -52.66 -35.19 -3.21
#